data_AF-A0A2K0SWV8-F1
#
_entry.id   AF-A0A2K0SWV8-F1
#
_cell.length_a   1.000
_cell.length_b   1.000
_cell.length_c   1.000
_cell.angle_alpha   90.00
_cell.angle_beta   90.00
_cell.angle_gamma   90.00
#
_symmetry.space_group_name_H-M   'P 1'
#
loop_
_entity.id
_entity.type
_entity.pdbx_description
1 polymer ?
#
loop_
_entity_poly.entity_id
_entity_poly.type
_entity_poly.pdbx_seq_one_letter_code
_entity_poly.pdbx_strand_id
1 'polypeptide(L)'
;MNTYTDAAYNVSLNGLPYMMPVSPWFYTKLPGYDKNWLWAGDELWFDRWQEVWSFQPEWVEIISWNDFGESHYIGPLDSRQFGPFGADLGQAPFNYADGMSHDGWGAMLPFLIDTYKNGEATFNTEQLFVWHRINPTGSGCDFGGTSGNTASQLQIEFEPQTIVEDAIFVSALLSYDASIVVQIGSTLYGPDWAVIPFNHQGMFFVSVPFSGSTGDVRVCLTRNGADVLCVDSDPSKQNGEPLPC
;
A
#
# COMPACT_ATOMS: atom_id res chain seq x y z
N MET A 1 12.28 2.43 0.88
CA MET A 1 12.89 2.39 -0.47
C MET A 1 13.78 3.64 -0.61
N ASN A 2 14.58 3.80 -1.68
CA ASN A 2 15.22 5.09 -2.01
C ASN A 2 15.48 5.20 -3.51
N THR A 3 15.90 6.39 -3.96
CA THR A 3 16.16 6.72 -5.37
C THR A 3 17.54 6.26 -5.89
N TYR A 4 18.33 5.51 -5.12
CA TYR A 4 19.69 5.11 -5.52
C TYR A 4 19.68 4.25 -6.79
N THR A 5 18.80 3.25 -6.83
CA THR A 5 18.67 2.37 -7.99
C THR A 5 18.15 3.14 -9.21
N ASP A 6 17.19 4.05 -9.02
CA ASP A 6 16.70 4.94 -10.08
C ASP A 6 17.83 5.80 -10.68
N ALA A 7 18.65 6.40 -9.81
CA ALA A 7 19.81 7.18 -10.22
C ALA A 7 20.84 6.31 -10.98
N ALA A 8 21.09 5.08 -10.51
CA ALA A 8 22.01 4.16 -11.17
C ALA A 8 21.52 3.77 -12.58
N TYR A 9 20.22 3.54 -12.75
CA TYR A 9 19.63 3.32 -14.07
C TYR A 9 19.75 4.55 -14.96
N ASN A 10 19.40 5.74 -14.45
CA ASN A 10 19.48 6.98 -15.22
C ASN A 10 20.90 7.26 -15.74
N VAL A 11 21.93 7.00 -14.92
CA VAL A 11 23.34 7.08 -15.35
C VAL A 11 23.66 6.02 -16.40
N SER A 12 23.25 4.77 -16.19
CA SER A 12 23.57 3.64 -17.08
C SER A 12 22.91 3.76 -18.45
N LEU A 13 21.72 4.38 -18.51
CA LEU A 13 20.96 4.62 -19.74
C LEU A 13 21.59 5.68 -20.66
N ASN A 14 22.55 6.48 -20.16
CA ASN A 14 23.35 7.42 -20.95
C ASN A 14 22.49 8.35 -21.86
N GLY A 15 21.46 8.95 -21.28
CA GLY A 15 20.57 9.90 -21.97
C GLY A 15 19.38 9.25 -22.69
N LEU A 16 19.18 7.93 -22.58
CA LEU A 16 17.91 7.31 -22.93
C LEU A 16 16.86 7.57 -21.85
N PRO A 17 15.56 7.66 -22.22
CA PRO A 17 14.49 7.87 -21.25
C PRO A 17 14.46 6.79 -20.16
N TYR A 18 14.30 7.23 -18.91
CA TYR A 18 14.04 6.36 -17.77
C TYR A 18 12.56 6.42 -17.40
N MET A 19 11.96 5.26 -17.21
CA MET A 19 10.59 5.10 -16.72
C MET A 19 10.65 4.53 -15.30
N MET A 20 10.31 5.36 -14.33
CA MET A 20 10.38 5.03 -12.91
C MET A 20 9.18 4.16 -12.52
N PRO A 21 9.38 2.93 -12.03
CA PRO A 21 8.29 2.06 -11.62
C PRO A 21 7.71 2.51 -10.28
N VAL A 22 6.39 2.49 -10.16
CA VAL A 22 5.63 2.84 -8.95
C VAL A 22 4.58 1.77 -8.72
N SER A 23 4.74 1.02 -7.64
CA SER A 23 3.83 -0.05 -7.23
C SER A 23 3.47 0.14 -5.75
N PRO A 24 2.21 -0.13 -5.34
CA PRO A 24 1.80 0.06 -3.96
C PRO A 24 2.24 -1.07 -3.03
N TRP A 25 2.32 -2.29 -3.55
CA TRP A 25 2.39 -3.51 -2.75
C TRP A 25 3.00 -4.65 -3.55
N PHE A 26 3.29 -5.79 -2.92
CA PHE A 26 3.56 -7.04 -3.62
C PHE A 26 3.35 -8.25 -2.70
N TYR A 27 2.50 -9.17 -3.11
CA TYR A 27 2.40 -10.52 -2.56
C TYR A 27 1.95 -11.48 -3.65
N THR A 28 2.55 -12.67 -3.71
CA THR A 28 2.10 -13.72 -4.61
C THR A 28 2.27 -15.08 -3.98
N LYS A 29 1.27 -15.93 -4.21
CA LYS A 29 1.32 -17.37 -3.91
C LYS A 29 0.63 -18.14 -5.02
N LEU A 30 1.37 -18.34 -6.10
CA LEU A 30 0.96 -19.04 -7.31
C LEU A 30 1.94 -20.18 -7.62
N PRO A 31 1.82 -21.35 -6.95
CA PRO A 31 2.68 -22.52 -7.19
C PRO A 31 2.77 -22.96 -8.65
N GLY A 32 1.69 -22.79 -9.43
CA GLY A 32 1.69 -23.12 -10.86
C GLY A 32 2.64 -22.25 -11.71
N TYR A 33 3.17 -21.16 -11.15
CA TYR A 33 4.17 -20.29 -11.75
C TYR A 33 5.50 -20.27 -10.95
N ASP A 34 5.69 -21.19 -10.01
CA ASP A 34 6.83 -21.22 -9.07
C ASP A 34 6.96 -19.91 -8.26
N LYS A 35 5.81 -19.29 -7.91
CA LYS A 35 5.77 -18.02 -7.15
C LYS A 35 5.20 -18.18 -5.75
N ASN A 36 5.94 -17.72 -4.74
CA ASN A 36 5.53 -17.75 -3.34
C ASN A 36 6.37 -16.80 -2.45
N TRP A 37 6.16 -15.49 -2.57
CA TRP A 37 6.87 -14.50 -1.75
C TRP A 37 6.09 -13.20 -1.59
N LEU A 38 6.55 -12.36 -0.66
CA LEU A 38 6.14 -10.96 -0.52
C LEU A 38 7.35 -10.03 -0.44
N TRP A 39 7.13 -8.74 -0.67
CA TRP A 39 8.10 -7.69 -0.35
C TRP A 39 7.58 -6.77 0.74
N ALA A 40 8.50 -6.11 1.46
CA ALA A 40 8.17 -5.06 2.41
C ALA A 40 7.58 -3.86 1.66
N GLY A 41 6.24 -3.82 1.56
CA GLY A 41 5.48 -2.82 0.79
C GLY A 41 4.65 -1.87 1.63
N ASP A 42 4.75 -1.96 2.96
CA ASP A 42 3.82 -1.34 3.91
C ASP A 42 3.63 0.18 3.73
N GLU A 43 4.73 0.92 3.64
CA GLU A 43 4.72 2.37 3.41
C GLU A 43 5.02 2.74 1.94
N LEU A 44 5.20 1.73 1.08
CA LEU A 44 5.79 1.86 -0.25
C LEU A 44 5.04 2.85 -1.13
N TRP A 45 3.70 2.78 -1.16
CA TRP A 45 2.93 3.69 -2.00
C TRP A 45 3.17 5.15 -1.64
N PHE A 46 3.15 5.48 -0.35
CA PHE A 46 3.42 6.84 0.12
C PHE A 46 4.85 7.25 -0.22
N ASP A 47 5.84 6.48 0.23
CA ASP A 47 7.27 6.77 0.03
C ASP A 47 7.63 6.94 -1.44
N ARG A 48 7.14 6.04 -2.29
CA ARG A 48 7.51 6.02 -3.71
C ARG A 48 6.99 7.25 -4.44
N TRP A 49 5.84 7.81 -4.05
CA TRP A 49 5.36 9.07 -4.62
C TRP A 49 6.19 10.28 -4.16
N GLN A 50 6.67 10.29 -2.91
CA GLN A 50 7.64 11.30 -2.46
C GLN A 50 8.94 11.24 -3.28
N GLU A 51 9.40 10.02 -3.57
CA GLU A 51 10.56 9.77 -4.43
C GLU A 51 10.32 10.25 -5.87
N VAL A 52 9.14 9.99 -6.45
CA VAL A 52 8.77 10.49 -7.80
C VAL A 52 8.84 12.02 -7.84
N TRP A 53 8.28 12.71 -6.84
CA TRP A 53 8.28 14.17 -6.81
C TRP A 53 9.68 14.77 -6.64
N SER A 54 10.56 14.11 -5.90
CA SER A 54 11.94 14.57 -5.69
C SER A 54 12.88 14.21 -6.84
N PHE A 55 12.73 13.01 -7.41
CA PHE A 55 13.58 12.51 -8.49
C PHE A 55 13.21 13.10 -9.85
N GLN A 56 11.93 13.44 -10.07
CA GLN A 56 11.42 14.00 -11.34
C GLN A 56 11.85 13.17 -12.56
N PRO A 57 11.47 11.88 -12.64
CA PRO A 57 11.76 11.05 -13.82
C PRO A 57 11.07 11.62 -15.07
N GLU A 58 11.45 11.18 -16.27
CA GLU A 58 10.75 11.57 -17.50
C GLU A 58 9.38 10.85 -17.60
N TRP A 59 9.35 9.58 -17.19
CA TRP A 59 8.16 8.74 -17.21
C TRP A 59 7.95 8.05 -15.86
N VAL A 60 6.68 7.87 -15.50
CA VAL A 60 6.25 7.08 -14.35
C VAL A 60 5.40 5.93 -14.86
N GLU A 61 5.71 4.70 -14.43
CA GLU A 61 4.92 3.51 -14.71
C GLU A 61 4.18 3.07 -13.45
N ILE A 62 2.84 3.03 -13.51
CA ILE A 62 2.05 2.46 -12.43
C ILE A 62 1.93 0.96 -12.65
N ILE A 63 2.46 0.19 -11.71
CA ILE A 63 2.51 -1.27 -11.72
C ILE A 63 1.61 -1.73 -10.56
N SER A 64 0.40 -2.20 -10.81
CA SER A 64 -0.26 -2.36 -12.12
C SER A 64 -1.74 -2.00 -12.04
N TRP A 65 -2.43 -1.99 -13.19
CA TRP A 65 -3.87 -1.79 -13.19
C TRP A 65 -4.63 -2.99 -12.57
N ASN A 66 -4.23 -4.22 -12.88
CA ASN A 66 -5.07 -5.41 -12.65
C ASN A 66 -4.28 -6.72 -12.48
N ASP A 67 -3.02 -6.67 -12.05
CA ASP A 67 -2.30 -7.90 -11.71
C ASP A 67 -2.74 -8.42 -10.33
N PHE A 68 -3.88 -9.11 -10.33
CA PHE A 68 -4.46 -9.68 -9.11
C PHE A 68 -3.58 -10.79 -8.51
N GLY A 69 -2.84 -11.53 -9.36
CA GLY A 69 -1.99 -12.63 -8.90
C GLY A 69 -0.71 -12.20 -8.18
N GLU A 70 -0.35 -10.92 -8.25
CA GLU A 70 0.79 -10.34 -7.54
C GLU A 70 0.38 -9.23 -6.55
N SER A 71 -0.93 -9.10 -6.28
CA SER A 71 -1.52 -8.20 -5.27
C SER A 71 -1.23 -6.70 -5.46
N HIS A 72 -0.57 -6.27 -6.52
CA HIS A 72 -0.18 -4.87 -6.70
C HIS A 72 -1.10 -4.09 -7.64
N TYR A 73 -2.32 -4.57 -7.84
CA TYR A 73 -3.34 -3.90 -8.64
C TYR A 73 -3.86 -2.65 -7.93
N ILE A 74 -4.21 -1.62 -8.71
CA ILE A 74 -4.90 -0.40 -8.22
C ILE A 74 -6.28 -0.19 -8.87
N GLY A 75 -6.63 -1.05 -9.83
CA GLY A 75 -7.91 -1.02 -10.52
C GLY A 75 -8.98 -1.81 -9.76
N PRO A 76 -10.26 -1.62 -10.14
CA PRO A 76 -11.37 -2.28 -9.48
C PRO A 76 -11.31 -3.79 -9.68
N LEU A 77 -11.71 -4.52 -8.63
CA LEU A 77 -11.82 -5.98 -8.68
C LEU A 77 -12.73 -6.42 -9.84
N ASP A 78 -12.26 -7.41 -10.60
CA ASP A 78 -13.02 -8.01 -11.69
C ASP A 78 -12.85 -9.53 -11.63
N SER A 79 -13.88 -10.22 -11.13
CA SER A 79 -13.83 -11.67 -10.94
C SER A 79 -13.63 -12.46 -12.23
N ARG A 80 -13.87 -11.87 -13.41
CA ARG A 80 -13.55 -12.48 -14.71
C ARG A 80 -12.05 -12.61 -14.95
N GLN A 81 -11.24 -11.89 -14.19
CA GLN A 81 -9.79 -11.83 -14.31
C GLN A 81 -9.05 -12.61 -13.22
N PHE A 82 -9.79 -13.33 -12.36
CA PHE A 82 -9.22 -14.21 -11.32
C PHE A 82 -8.73 -15.56 -11.86
N GLY A 83 -8.57 -15.69 -13.18
CA GLY A 83 -7.96 -16.85 -13.83
C GLY A 83 -6.62 -17.29 -13.21
N PRO A 84 -5.69 -16.38 -12.85
CA PRO A 84 -4.41 -16.74 -12.24
C PRO A 84 -4.54 -17.59 -10.98
N PHE A 85 -5.62 -17.49 -10.21
CA PHE A 85 -5.80 -18.27 -8.98
C PHE A 85 -6.28 -19.71 -9.23
N GLY A 86 -6.74 -20.02 -10.45
CA GLY A 86 -7.36 -21.31 -10.78
C GLY A 86 -6.39 -22.50 -10.71
N ALA A 87 -6.95 -23.69 -10.43
CA ALA A 87 -6.19 -24.95 -10.32
C ALA A 87 -5.46 -25.36 -11.61
N ASP A 88 -5.92 -24.89 -12.77
CA ASP A 88 -5.29 -25.19 -14.07
C ASP A 88 -4.15 -24.21 -14.43
N LEU A 89 -4.03 -23.10 -13.69
CA LEU A 89 -3.08 -22.02 -13.95
C LEU A 89 -2.17 -21.84 -12.74
N GLY A 90 -2.34 -20.78 -11.94
CA GLY A 90 -1.43 -20.47 -10.84
C GLY A 90 -1.58 -21.36 -9.61
N GLN A 91 -2.59 -22.23 -9.53
CA GLN A 91 -2.75 -23.22 -8.45
C GLN A 91 -2.73 -22.59 -7.05
N ALA A 92 -3.32 -21.41 -6.91
CA ALA A 92 -3.35 -20.70 -5.64
C ALA A 92 -4.13 -21.52 -4.59
N PRO A 93 -3.71 -21.53 -3.32
CA PRO A 93 -4.45 -22.21 -2.26
C PRO A 93 -5.84 -21.59 -2.01
N PHE A 94 -5.98 -20.29 -2.28
CA PHE A 94 -7.22 -19.52 -2.28
C PHE A 94 -7.01 -18.25 -3.12
N ASN A 95 -8.09 -17.54 -3.41
CA ASN A 95 -8.02 -16.24 -4.08
C ASN A 95 -7.83 -15.12 -3.06
N TYR A 96 -6.58 -14.65 -2.90
CA TYR A 96 -6.24 -13.56 -1.97
C TYR A 96 -6.63 -12.16 -2.47
N ALA A 97 -7.09 -12.01 -3.72
CA ALA A 97 -7.65 -10.74 -4.22
C ALA A 97 -9.18 -10.65 -4.04
N ASP A 98 -9.87 -11.74 -3.69
CA ASP A 98 -11.33 -11.73 -3.55
C ASP A 98 -11.74 -10.91 -2.32
N GLY A 99 -12.56 -9.89 -2.54
CA GLY A 99 -12.98 -8.94 -1.49
C GLY A 99 -11.93 -7.90 -1.09
N MET A 100 -10.69 -7.98 -1.60
CA MET A 100 -9.61 -7.05 -1.25
C MET A 100 -9.54 -5.89 -2.24
N SER A 101 -10.40 -4.87 -2.09
CA SER A 101 -10.37 -3.71 -3.00
C SER A 101 -9.12 -2.88 -2.76
N HIS A 102 -8.41 -2.50 -3.82
CA HIS A 102 -7.26 -1.58 -3.79
C HIS A 102 -7.59 -0.17 -4.34
N ASP A 103 -8.88 0.14 -4.49
CA ASP A 103 -9.36 1.31 -5.23
C ASP A 103 -8.82 2.64 -4.66
N GLY A 104 -8.54 2.71 -3.37
CA GLY A 104 -8.11 3.97 -2.79
C GLY A 104 -6.65 4.34 -3.08
N TRP A 105 -5.78 3.39 -3.46
CA TRP A 105 -4.47 3.74 -4.05
C TRP A 105 -4.69 4.48 -5.37
N GLY A 106 -5.65 4.03 -6.18
CA GLY A 106 -6.07 4.71 -7.40
C GLY A 106 -6.73 6.07 -7.13
N ALA A 107 -7.50 6.20 -6.05
CA ALA A 107 -8.23 7.43 -5.72
C ALA A 107 -7.34 8.65 -5.41
N MET A 108 -6.11 8.42 -4.95
CA MET A 108 -5.13 9.48 -4.66
C MET A 108 -4.36 9.95 -5.90
N LEU A 109 -4.34 9.13 -6.97
CA LEU A 109 -3.56 9.42 -8.17
C LEU A 109 -3.80 10.79 -8.80
N PRO A 110 -5.03 11.34 -8.87
CA PRO A 110 -5.25 12.66 -9.45
C PRO A 110 -4.38 13.74 -8.78
N PHE A 111 -4.33 13.77 -7.44
CA PHE A 111 -3.49 14.71 -6.70
C PHE A 111 -2.00 14.42 -6.90
N LEU A 112 -1.62 13.14 -6.85
CA LEU A 112 -0.23 12.70 -6.95
C LEU A 112 0.40 13.02 -8.32
N ILE A 113 -0.34 12.73 -9.38
CA ILE A 113 0.06 12.96 -10.77
C ILE A 113 0.05 14.46 -11.09
N ASP A 114 -0.94 15.21 -10.62
CA ASP A 114 -0.99 16.66 -10.85
C ASP A 114 0.21 17.36 -10.19
N THR A 115 0.54 16.97 -8.96
CA THR A 115 1.73 17.46 -8.24
C THR A 115 3.02 17.10 -8.98
N TYR A 116 3.14 15.87 -9.47
CA TYR A 116 4.30 15.45 -10.26
C TYR A 116 4.47 16.29 -11.53
N LYS A 117 3.38 16.57 -12.26
CA LYS A 117 3.43 17.28 -13.54
C LYS A 117 3.64 18.78 -13.39
N ASN A 118 3.10 19.39 -12.34
CA ASN A 118 3.00 20.84 -12.20
C ASN A 118 3.80 21.39 -11.01
N GLY A 119 4.34 20.54 -10.14
CA GLY A 119 5.03 20.91 -8.90
C GLY A 119 4.08 21.21 -7.73
N GLU A 120 2.83 21.54 -8.04
CA GLU A 120 1.74 21.75 -7.08
C GLU A 120 0.43 21.21 -7.66
N ALA A 121 -0.46 20.74 -6.79
CA ALA A 121 -1.80 20.29 -7.18
C ALA A 121 -2.88 21.06 -6.43
N THR A 122 -4.03 21.21 -7.08
CA THR A 122 -5.24 21.72 -6.44
C THR A 122 -6.23 20.59 -6.21
N PHE A 123 -6.89 20.57 -5.06
CA PHE A 123 -7.92 19.60 -4.73
C PHE A 123 -9.01 20.30 -3.94
N ASN A 124 -10.26 19.90 -4.20
CA ASN A 124 -11.45 20.47 -3.56
C ASN A 124 -12.15 19.47 -2.63
N THR A 125 -11.58 18.28 -2.48
CA THR A 125 -12.16 17.18 -1.70
C THR A 125 -11.05 16.55 -0.89
N GLU A 126 -11.24 16.56 0.42
CA GLU A 126 -10.35 15.86 1.33
C GLU A 126 -10.61 14.36 1.25
N GLN A 127 -9.56 13.56 1.38
CA GLN A 127 -9.62 12.11 1.29
C GLN A 127 -8.87 11.48 2.46
N LEU A 128 -9.42 10.39 2.98
CA LEU A 128 -8.79 9.55 3.99
C LEU A 128 -8.61 8.17 3.38
N PHE A 129 -7.37 7.68 3.37
CA PHE A 129 -7.00 6.39 2.83
C PHE A 129 -6.31 5.57 3.92
N VAL A 130 -6.79 4.34 4.09
CA VAL A 130 -6.38 3.43 5.17
C VAL A 130 -6.13 2.06 4.57
N TRP A 131 -5.02 1.45 4.95
CA TRP A 131 -4.70 0.08 4.59
C TRP A 131 -3.92 -0.60 5.72
N HIS A 132 -4.06 -1.92 5.80
CA HIS A 132 -3.36 -2.75 6.76
C HIS A 132 -3.48 -4.22 6.36
N ARG A 133 -2.66 -5.09 6.96
CA ARG A 133 -2.91 -6.53 6.87
C ARG A 133 -4.11 -6.92 7.74
N ILE A 134 -4.93 -7.85 7.26
CA ILE A 134 -6.09 -8.34 8.02
C ILE A 134 -5.71 -9.41 9.06
N ASN A 135 -4.53 -10.01 8.91
CA ASN A 135 -3.97 -10.99 9.83
C ASN A 135 -2.67 -10.43 10.42
N PRO A 136 -2.52 -10.35 11.76
CA PRO A 136 -1.25 -9.97 12.39
C PRO A 136 -0.19 -11.06 12.22
N THR A 137 1.09 -10.66 12.20
CA THR A 137 2.25 -11.58 12.11
C THR A 137 2.27 -12.60 13.26
N GLY A 138 1.80 -12.21 14.44
CA GLY A 138 1.70 -13.06 15.63
C GLY A 138 0.44 -13.95 15.72
N SER A 139 -0.36 -14.07 14.66
CA SER A 139 -1.63 -14.82 14.66
C SER A 139 -1.48 -16.33 14.87
N GLY A 140 -0.26 -16.88 14.76
CA GLY A 140 0.01 -18.32 14.92
C GLY A 140 -0.37 -19.16 13.70
N CYS A 141 -0.72 -18.52 12.59
CA CYS A 141 -0.99 -19.18 11.32
C CYS A 141 0.30 -19.54 10.57
N ASP A 142 0.22 -20.57 9.72
CA ASP A 142 1.34 -21.03 8.90
C ASP A 142 1.45 -20.17 7.63
N PHE A 143 2.63 -19.62 7.34
CA PHE A 143 2.91 -18.87 6.11
C PHE A 143 2.94 -19.74 4.85
N GLY A 144 2.87 -21.08 5.02
CA GLY A 144 2.78 -22.06 3.94
C GLY A 144 3.92 -21.93 2.94
N GLY A 145 5.13 -21.78 3.46
CA GLY A 145 6.38 -21.65 2.69
C GLY A 145 6.60 -20.33 1.97
N THR A 146 5.76 -19.31 2.22
CA THR A 146 5.97 -17.97 1.65
C THR A 146 7.25 -17.38 2.23
N SER A 147 8.13 -16.86 1.38
CA SER A 147 9.32 -16.11 1.82
C SER A 147 9.07 -14.61 1.82
N GLY A 148 9.71 -13.90 2.74
CA GLY A 148 9.96 -12.47 2.59
C GLY A 148 11.14 -12.27 1.64
N ASN A 149 10.96 -11.50 0.56
CA ASN A 149 11.85 -11.48 -0.61
C ASN A 149 11.99 -12.86 -1.29
N THR A 150 12.75 -12.92 -2.39
CA THR A 150 13.00 -14.20 -3.09
C THR A 150 14.40 -14.28 -3.70
N ALA A 151 15.04 -15.45 -3.56
CA ALA A 151 16.31 -15.75 -4.20
C ALA A 151 16.22 -15.74 -5.73
N SER A 152 15.03 -15.97 -6.30
CA SER A 152 14.79 -15.89 -7.75
C SER A 152 15.04 -14.48 -8.32
N GLN A 153 14.96 -13.45 -7.48
CA GLN A 153 15.29 -12.06 -7.79
C GLN A 153 16.64 -11.63 -7.21
N LEU A 154 17.52 -12.59 -6.90
CA LEU A 154 18.86 -12.38 -6.34
C LEU A 154 18.86 -11.67 -4.98
N GLN A 155 17.80 -11.87 -4.18
CA GLN A 155 17.67 -11.29 -2.85
C GLN A 155 17.92 -12.33 -1.75
N ILE A 156 18.29 -11.85 -0.56
CA ILE A 156 18.27 -12.68 0.65
C ILE A 156 16.81 -12.86 1.06
N GLU A 157 16.43 -14.11 1.29
CA GLU A 157 15.11 -14.48 1.81
C GLU A 157 15.06 -14.32 3.34
N PHE A 158 13.91 -13.87 3.82
CA PHE A 158 13.60 -13.65 5.21
C PHE A 158 12.32 -14.39 5.58
N GLU A 159 12.11 -14.59 6.88
CA GLU A 159 10.79 -14.98 7.37
C GLU A 159 9.83 -13.81 7.13
N PRO A 160 8.64 -14.03 6.53
CA PRO A 160 7.71 -12.94 6.19
C PRO A 160 7.42 -11.98 7.34
N GLN A 161 7.18 -12.54 8.54
CA GLN A 161 6.91 -11.81 9.77
C GLN A 161 8.02 -10.85 10.24
N THR A 162 9.22 -10.95 9.66
CA THR A 162 10.37 -10.10 10.05
C THR A 162 10.53 -8.86 9.17
N ILE A 163 9.84 -8.80 8.03
CA ILE A 163 9.95 -7.69 7.07
C ILE A 163 8.63 -6.96 6.85
N VAL A 164 7.58 -7.36 7.56
CA VAL A 164 6.25 -6.77 7.49
C VAL A 164 5.82 -6.26 8.87
N GLU A 165 5.11 -5.14 8.90
CA GLU A 165 4.74 -4.43 10.13
C GLU A 165 3.27 -4.62 10.57
N ASP A 166 3.02 -5.02 11.81
CA ASP A 166 1.67 -5.04 12.38
C ASP A 166 1.20 -3.61 12.72
N ALA A 167 0.74 -2.86 11.71
CA ALA A 167 0.32 -1.46 11.83
C ALA A 167 -0.83 -1.08 10.87
N ILE A 168 -1.56 -0.03 11.26
CA ILE A 168 -2.51 0.67 10.40
C ILE A 168 -1.78 1.81 9.71
N PHE A 169 -1.80 1.83 8.39
CA PHE A 169 -1.20 2.89 7.59
C PHE A 169 -2.27 3.84 7.09
N VAL A 170 -2.00 5.13 7.21
CA VAL A 170 -2.97 6.18 6.90
C VAL A 170 -2.33 7.26 6.06
N SER A 171 -2.91 7.51 4.90
CA SER A 171 -2.65 8.70 4.10
C SER A 171 -3.89 9.59 4.10
N ALA A 172 -3.72 10.89 4.33
CA ALA A 172 -4.83 11.83 4.31
C ALA A 172 -4.50 13.03 3.42
N LEU A 173 -5.32 13.30 2.42
CA LEU A 173 -5.24 14.50 1.60
C LEU A 173 -6.12 15.58 2.23
N LEU A 174 -5.51 16.61 2.82
CA LEU A 174 -6.21 17.60 3.65
C LEU A 174 -5.92 19.04 3.24
N SER A 175 -6.96 19.86 3.22
CA SER A 175 -6.87 21.32 3.04
C SER A 175 -6.59 22.05 4.36
N TYR A 176 -6.80 21.38 5.49
CA TYR A 176 -6.48 21.88 6.83
C TYR A 176 -6.12 20.72 7.75
N ASP A 177 -5.22 20.99 8.71
CA ASP A 177 -4.86 20.05 9.77
C ASP A 177 -6.10 19.40 10.41
N ALA A 178 -5.99 18.11 10.65
CA ALA A 178 -6.96 17.32 11.41
C ALA A 178 -6.20 16.38 12.34
N SER A 179 -6.76 16.10 13.52
CA SER A 179 -6.24 15.05 14.40
C SER A 179 -6.79 13.70 13.96
N ILE A 180 -6.01 12.64 14.13
CA ILE A 180 -6.41 11.28 13.77
C ILE A 180 -6.81 10.49 15.02
N VAL A 181 -7.88 9.71 14.91
CA VAL A 181 -8.30 8.71 15.89
C VAL A 181 -8.36 7.37 15.18
N VAL A 182 -7.56 6.40 15.64
CA VAL A 182 -7.59 5.02 15.17
C VAL A 182 -8.17 4.14 16.26
N GLN A 183 -9.22 3.40 15.92
CA GLN A 183 -9.81 2.37 16.75
C GLN A 183 -9.42 1.01 16.21
N ILE A 184 -8.96 0.09 17.06
CA ILE A 184 -8.74 -1.32 16.73
C ILE A 184 -9.48 -2.15 17.78
N GLY A 185 -10.58 -2.80 17.39
CA GLY A 185 -11.50 -3.44 18.31
C GLY A 185 -12.05 -2.44 19.33
N SER A 186 -11.72 -2.62 20.61
CA SER A 186 -12.13 -1.73 21.69
C SER A 186 -11.07 -0.67 22.06
N THR A 187 -9.88 -0.72 21.47
CA THR A 187 -8.76 0.15 21.80
C THR A 187 -8.76 1.39 20.92
N LEU A 188 -8.54 2.57 21.51
CA LEU A 188 -8.42 3.84 20.81
C LEU A 188 -6.98 4.36 20.87
N TYR A 189 -6.50 4.87 19.75
CA TYR A 189 -5.20 5.49 19.55
C TYR A 189 -5.42 6.90 18.98
N GLY A 190 -4.65 7.87 19.47
CA GLY A 190 -4.61 9.23 18.94
C GLY A 190 -3.18 9.62 18.59
N PRO A 191 -2.63 9.15 17.46
CA PRO A 191 -1.25 9.41 17.09
C PRO A 191 -1.07 10.83 16.51
N ASP A 192 0.18 11.31 16.56
CA ASP A 192 0.61 12.48 15.80
C ASP A 192 0.93 12.08 14.35
N TRP A 193 0.82 13.01 13.41
CA TRP A 193 1.25 12.79 12.02
C TRP A 193 2.77 12.59 11.95
N ALA A 194 3.20 11.51 11.30
CA ALA A 194 4.61 11.26 11.03
C ALA A 194 5.14 12.17 9.91
N VAL A 195 4.30 12.45 8.92
CA VAL A 195 4.59 13.40 7.84
C VAL A 195 3.49 14.45 7.74
N ILE A 196 3.91 15.71 7.79
CA ILE A 196 3.08 16.90 7.61
C ILE A 196 3.63 17.67 6.40
N PRO A 197 2.81 18.02 5.40
CA PRO A 197 3.25 18.80 4.25
C PRO A 197 3.60 20.25 4.65
N PHE A 198 4.56 20.87 3.96
CA PHE A 198 5.17 22.17 4.32
C PHE A 198 4.16 23.30 4.62
N ASN A 199 3.02 23.34 3.92
CA ASN A 199 1.99 24.37 4.10
C ASN A 199 0.77 23.88 4.89
N HIS A 200 0.88 22.76 5.61
CA HIS A 200 -0.24 22.13 6.31
C HIS A 200 -1.43 21.81 5.38
N GLN A 201 -1.11 21.61 4.10
CA GLN A 201 -2.03 21.30 3.01
C GLN A 201 -1.39 20.29 2.07
N GLY A 202 -2.14 19.26 1.69
CA GLY A 202 -1.67 18.17 0.85
C GLY A 202 -1.72 16.84 1.59
N MET A 203 -0.77 15.96 1.31
CA MET A 203 -0.75 14.59 1.78
C MET A 203 -0.03 14.45 3.12
N PHE A 204 -0.77 14.03 4.13
CA PHE A 204 -0.29 13.66 5.46
C PHE A 204 -0.14 12.14 5.54
N PHE A 205 0.77 11.67 6.39
CA PHE A 205 0.97 10.23 6.59
C PHE A 205 1.30 9.88 8.04
N VAL A 206 0.83 8.71 8.48
CA VAL A 206 1.17 8.08 9.76
C VAL A 206 1.00 6.57 9.68
N SER A 207 1.87 5.82 10.37
CA SER A 207 1.64 4.41 10.70
C SER A 207 1.37 4.25 12.20
N VAL A 208 0.43 3.37 12.54
CA VAL A 208 -0.08 3.17 13.90
C VAL A 208 0.04 1.70 14.27
N PRO A 209 1.03 1.30 15.09
CA PRO A 209 1.24 -0.09 15.43
C PRO A 209 0.03 -0.70 16.14
N PHE A 210 -0.36 -1.92 15.76
CA PHE A 210 -1.44 -2.67 16.41
C PHE A 210 -1.21 -2.79 17.91
N SER A 211 0.05 -2.89 18.34
CA SER A 211 0.44 -2.99 19.76
C SER A 211 -0.30 -4.12 20.50
N GLY A 212 -0.57 -5.22 19.79
CA GLY A 212 -1.34 -6.37 20.29
C GLY A 212 -2.86 -6.23 20.22
N SER A 213 -3.41 -5.09 19.79
CA SER A 213 -4.85 -4.93 19.55
C SER A 213 -5.29 -5.70 18.31
N THR A 214 -6.52 -6.23 18.36
CA THR A 214 -7.16 -6.98 17.27
C THR A 214 -8.65 -6.64 17.23
N GLY A 215 -9.29 -6.89 16.09
CA GLY A 215 -10.70 -6.59 15.84
C GLY A 215 -10.89 -5.54 14.75
N ASP A 216 -12.14 -5.11 14.56
CA ASP A 216 -12.52 -4.14 13.53
C ASP A 216 -11.75 -2.82 13.70
N VAL A 217 -11.24 -2.28 12.60
CA VAL A 217 -10.54 -0.99 12.58
C VAL A 217 -11.52 0.10 12.16
N ARG A 218 -11.42 1.25 12.81
CA ARG A 218 -12.06 2.49 12.34
C ARG A 218 -11.08 3.63 12.47
N VAL A 219 -10.90 4.39 11.41
CA VAL A 219 -10.05 5.58 11.41
C VAL A 219 -10.91 6.79 11.14
N CYS A 220 -10.82 7.78 12.01
CA CYS A 220 -11.50 9.06 11.85
C CYS A 220 -10.50 10.21 11.91
N LEU A 221 -10.69 11.16 11.02
CA LEU A 221 -10.12 12.49 11.11
C LEU A 221 -11.07 13.38 11.90
N THR A 222 -10.52 14.19 12.80
CA THR A 222 -11.29 15.06 13.67
C THR A 222 -10.77 16.49 13.62
N ARG A 223 -11.69 17.46 13.66
CA ARG A 223 -11.38 18.88 13.84
C ARG A 223 -12.32 19.46 14.87
N ASN A 224 -11.77 20.20 15.83
CA ASN A 224 -12.54 20.81 16.92
C ASN A 224 -13.42 19.78 17.69
N GLY A 225 -12.94 18.54 17.82
CA GLY A 225 -13.64 17.46 18.50
C GLY A 225 -14.80 16.83 17.72
N ALA A 226 -14.96 17.14 16.42
CA ALA A 226 -15.95 16.51 15.56
C ALA A 226 -15.27 15.72 14.43
N ASP A 227 -15.85 14.56 14.09
CA ASP A 227 -15.44 13.75 12.94
C ASP A 227 -15.67 14.54 11.64
N VAL A 228 -14.65 14.62 10.79
CA VAL A 228 -14.75 15.22 9.44
C VAL A 228 -14.77 14.18 8.33
N LEU A 229 -14.01 13.09 8.50
CA LEU A 229 -13.97 11.94 7.61
C LEU A 229 -13.72 10.69 8.45
N CYS A 230 -14.43 9.60 8.17
CA CYS A 230 -14.21 8.32 8.81
C CYS A 230 -14.22 7.20 7.78
N VAL A 231 -13.41 6.20 8.03
CA VAL A 231 -13.31 4.97 7.26
C VAL A 231 -13.37 3.80 8.24
N ASP A 232 -14.35 2.92 8.06
CA ASP A 232 -14.47 1.65 8.80
C ASP A 232 -13.82 0.53 7.97
N SER A 233 -13.04 -0.36 8.62
CA SER A 233 -12.44 -1.55 8.02
C SER A 233 -13.37 -2.73 8.03
N ASP A 234 -14.45 -2.60 7.28
CA ASP A 234 -15.17 -3.76 6.81
C ASP A 234 -14.29 -4.50 5.78
N PRO A 235 -13.97 -5.79 5.98
CA PRO A 235 -13.19 -6.59 5.02
C PRO A 235 -13.80 -6.62 3.62
N SER A 236 -15.09 -6.31 3.47
CA SER A 236 -15.77 -6.21 2.17
C SER A 236 -15.63 -4.85 1.46
N LYS A 237 -14.89 -3.89 2.06
CA LYS A 237 -14.79 -2.49 1.60
C LYS A 237 -13.37 -1.90 1.65
N GLN A 238 -12.32 -2.70 1.84
CA GLN A 238 -10.98 -2.17 2.09
C GLN A 238 -9.82 -2.89 1.38
N ASN A 239 -8.71 -2.14 1.32
CA ASN A 239 -7.35 -2.57 0.95
C ASN A 239 -6.72 -3.29 2.15
N GLY A 240 -7.34 -4.41 2.52
CA GLY A 240 -6.82 -5.34 3.49
C GLY A 240 -6.09 -6.45 2.74
N GLU A 241 -4.84 -6.74 3.09
CA GLU A 241 -4.12 -7.87 2.49
C GLU A 241 -4.12 -9.04 3.47
N PRO A 242 -4.53 -10.25 3.06
CA PRO A 242 -4.33 -11.42 3.88
C PRO A 242 -2.82 -11.64 4.02
N LEU A 243 -2.34 -11.90 5.24
CA LEU A 243 -1.12 -12.69 5.34
C LEU A 243 -1.34 -14.02 4.60
N PRO A 244 -0.28 -14.75 4.24
CA PRO A 244 -0.34 -16.09 3.64
C PRO A 244 -0.93 -17.18 4.56
N CYS A 245 -1.99 -16.86 5.29
CA CYS A 245 -2.61 -17.56 6.40
C CYS A 245 -4.08 -17.85 6.08
#